data_AF-A0A2U1QS16-F1
#
_entry.id   AF-A0A2U1QS16-F1
#
_cell.length_a   1.000
_cell.length_b   1.000
_cell.length_c   1.000
_cell.angle_alpha   90.00
_cell.angle_beta   90.00
_cell.angle_gamma   90.00
#
_symmetry.space_group_name_H-M   'P 1'
#
loop_
_entity.id
_entity.type
_entity.pdbx_description
1 polymer ?
#
loop_
_entity_poly.entity_id
_entity_poly.type
_entity_poly.pdbx_seq_one_letter_code
_entity_poly.pdbx_strand_id
1 'polypeptide(L)'
;MKNFYTLFLLLFFVAANAQAPKTVVVDKAWLNESEEWSDFTYAGQIVFSTNPNAEEGTLRIGNYDFLYDFCEGKAKFANKATYSSAEFSHPRKLSVTTDKQGVVNSTYEGTLVFQSDKDYYSVIAVITLLQKGDTMVGVKMHLKDNVRREYAFSLKPNS
;
A
#
# COMPACT_ATOMS: atom_id res chain seq x y z
N MET A 1 -42.51 29.89 -7.63
CA MET A 1 -41.46 29.61 -6.62
C MET A 1 -41.71 28.28 -5.92
N LYS A 2 -41.63 27.12 -6.60
CA LYS A 2 -41.89 25.80 -5.98
C LYS A 2 -40.77 24.76 -6.21
N ASN A 3 -39.73 25.08 -6.97
CA ASN A 3 -38.73 24.08 -7.40
C ASN A 3 -37.32 24.32 -6.84
N PHE A 4 -37.12 25.29 -5.94
CA PHE A 4 -35.82 25.54 -5.32
C PHE A 4 -35.51 24.59 -4.15
N TYR A 5 -36.53 24.01 -3.52
CA TYR A 5 -36.35 23.06 -2.41
C TYR A 5 -35.87 21.67 -2.88
N THR A 6 -36.15 21.29 -4.13
CA THR A 6 -35.70 20.02 -4.72
C THR A 6 -34.20 19.99 -4.96
N LEU A 7 -33.59 21.14 -5.28
CA LEU A 7 -32.13 21.25 -5.48
C LEU A 7 -31.37 21.10 -4.16
N PHE A 8 -31.94 21.62 -3.07
CA PHE A 8 -31.36 21.50 -1.72
C PHE A 8 -31.36 20.05 -1.22
N LEU A 9 -32.40 19.27 -1.56
CA LEU A 9 -32.51 17.86 -1.19
C LEU A 9 -31.54 16.96 -1.96
N LEU A 10 -31.20 17.31 -3.21
CA LEU A 10 -30.21 16.60 -4.03
C LEU A 10 -28.76 16.85 -3.57
N LEU A 11 -28.46 18.04 -3.02
CA LEU A 11 -27.13 18.37 -2.50
C LEU A 11 -26.74 17.57 -1.25
N PHE A 12 -27.70 17.08 -0.47
CA PHE A 12 -27.43 16.26 0.72
C PHE A 12 -27.06 14.80 0.41
N PHE A 13 -27.38 14.28 -0.79
CA PHE A 13 -26.96 12.92 -1.19
C PHE A 13 -25.53 12.86 -1.75
N VAL A 14 -24.91 14.01 -2.04
CA VAL A 14 -23.52 14.09 -2.51
C VAL A 14 -22.55 14.25 -1.33
N ALA A 15 -23.06 14.49 -0.12
CA ALA A 15 -22.24 14.66 1.07
C ALA A 15 -21.86 13.30 1.69
N ALA A 16 -20.57 12.98 1.58
CA ALA A 16 -19.80 12.09 2.44
C ALA A 16 -19.97 10.56 2.28
N ASN A 17 -19.51 10.03 1.14
CA ASN A 17 -18.74 8.77 1.18
C ASN A 17 -17.27 9.08 1.51
N ALA A 18 -17.03 9.80 2.60
CA ALA A 18 -15.69 9.92 3.17
C ALA A 18 -15.37 8.58 3.81
N GLN A 19 -14.83 7.66 3.00
CA GLN A 19 -14.30 6.40 3.50
C GLN A 19 -13.24 6.74 4.56
N ALA A 20 -13.18 6.01 5.66
CA ALA A 20 -12.14 6.23 6.65
C ALA A 20 -10.81 5.61 6.17
N PRO A 21 -9.64 6.13 6.59
CA PRO A 21 -8.37 5.46 6.37
C PRO A 21 -8.43 4.01 6.85
N LYS A 22 -8.12 3.05 5.97
CA LYS A 22 -8.21 1.62 6.28
C LYS A 22 -6.82 1.10 6.56
N THR A 23 -6.59 0.66 7.79
CA THR A 23 -5.37 -0.06 8.16
C THR A 23 -5.66 -1.54 8.19
N VAL A 24 -4.86 -2.30 7.48
CA VAL A 24 -4.88 -3.76 7.47
C VAL A 24 -3.54 -4.29 7.90
N VAL A 25 -3.56 -5.48 8.48
CA VAL A 25 -2.37 -6.12 9.04
C VAL A 25 -2.01 -7.34 8.20
N VAL A 26 -0.73 -7.64 8.13
CA VAL A 26 -0.25 -8.88 7.50
C VAL A 26 -0.63 -10.08 8.35
N ASP A 27 -1.24 -11.06 7.71
CA ASP A 27 -1.49 -12.39 8.28
C ASP A 27 -0.38 -13.38 7.92
N LYS A 28 0.02 -13.39 6.64
CA LYS A 28 1.10 -14.23 6.11
C LYS A 28 1.93 -13.45 5.11
N ALA A 29 3.22 -13.71 5.09
CA ALA A 29 4.16 -13.07 4.19
C ALA A 29 5.04 -14.10 3.48
N TRP A 30 5.31 -13.85 2.21
CA TRP A 30 6.15 -14.70 1.38
C TRP A 30 7.14 -13.85 0.59
N LEU A 31 8.34 -14.36 0.45
CA LEU A 31 9.41 -13.78 -0.34
C LEU A 31 9.68 -14.73 -1.51
N ASN A 32 9.59 -14.19 -2.73
CA ASN A 32 10.13 -14.82 -3.91
C ASN A 32 11.56 -14.33 -4.11
N GLU A 33 12.51 -15.25 -4.13
CA GLU A 33 13.87 -14.98 -4.57
C GLU A 33 14.24 -15.96 -5.68
N SER A 34 14.45 -15.44 -6.88
CA SER A 34 14.84 -16.27 -8.05
C SER A 34 13.89 -17.46 -8.28
N GLU A 35 12.57 -17.19 -8.29
CA GLU A 35 11.50 -18.16 -8.53
C GLU A 35 11.18 -19.11 -7.37
N GLU A 36 11.94 -19.06 -6.27
CA GLU A 36 11.67 -19.82 -5.06
C GLU A 36 10.87 -18.99 -4.06
N TRP A 37 9.73 -19.52 -3.61
CA TRP A 37 8.89 -18.88 -2.59
C TRP A 37 9.19 -19.46 -1.20
N SER A 38 9.46 -18.58 -0.25
CA SER A 38 9.65 -18.92 1.17
C SER A 38 8.76 -18.05 2.05
N ASP A 39 8.28 -18.60 3.16
CA ASP A 39 7.62 -17.83 4.21
C ASP A 39 8.66 -17.08 5.06
N PHE A 40 8.29 -15.87 5.52
CA PHE A 40 9.11 -15.10 6.45
C PHE A 40 8.28 -14.37 7.49
N THR A 41 8.93 -13.96 8.56
CA THR A 41 8.33 -13.11 9.60
C THR A 41 9.36 -12.08 10.07
N TYR A 42 8.88 -10.92 10.49
CA TYR A 42 9.70 -9.88 11.12
C TYR A 42 9.27 -9.65 12.56
N ALA A 43 10.12 -8.98 13.34
CA ALA A 43 9.70 -8.50 14.64
C ALA A 43 8.68 -7.36 14.46
N GLY A 44 7.56 -7.46 15.17
CA GLY A 44 6.45 -6.52 15.04
C GLY A 44 5.56 -6.79 13.81
N GLN A 45 4.43 -6.11 13.78
CA GLN A 45 3.42 -6.31 12.75
C GLN A 45 3.71 -5.43 11.53
N ILE A 46 3.62 -6.02 10.33
CA ILE A 46 3.58 -5.24 9.09
C ILE A 46 2.17 -4.72 8.89
N VAL A 47 2.05 -3.40 8.72
CA VAL A 47 0.78 -2.72 8.52
C VAL A 47 0.77 -2.00 7.17
N PHE A 48 -0.37 -2.08 6.49
CA PHE A 48 -0.66 -1.33 5.28
C PHE A 48 -1.84 -0.42 5.57
N SER A 49 -1.65 0.88 5.36
CA SER A 49 -2.68 1.90 5.58
C SER A 49 -2.96 2.63 4.29
N THR A 50 -4.24 2.69 3.89
CA THR A 50 -4.68 3.50 2.75
C THR A 50 -5.40 4.74 3.25
N ASN A 51 -5.19 5.86 2.56
CA ASN A 51 -5.93 7.10 2.80
C ASN A 51 -6.87 7.33 1.60
N PRO A 52 -8.19 7.27 1.80
CA PRO A 52 -9.16 7.45 0.71
C PRO A 52 -9.23 8.88 0.17
N ASN A 53 -8.66 9.85 0.87
CA ASN A 53 -8.49 11.22 0.35
C ASN A 53 -7.17 11.39 -0.44
N ALA A 54 -6.32 10.37 -0.50
CA ALA A 54 -5.08 10.39 -1.28
C ALA A 54 -5.31 9.86 -2.70
N GLU A 55 -4.30 10.04 -3.56
CA GLU A 55 -4.32 9.50 -4.92
C GLU A 55 -4.50 7.97 -4.91
N GLU A 56 -5.24 7.45 -5.88
CA GLU A 56 -5.48 6.01 -6.00
C GLU A 56 -4.16 5.22 -6.10
N GLY A 57 -4.01 4.18 -5.27
CA GLY A 57 -2.78 3.39 -5.19
C GLY A 57 -1.79 3.90 -4.13
N THR A 58 -2.03 5.07 -3.53
CA THR A 58 -1.24 5.57 -2.39
C THR A 58 -1.41 4.65 -1.19
N LEU A 59 -0.29 4.36 -0.54
CA LEU A 59 -0.20 3.39 0.53
C LEU A 59 0.88 3.81 1.52
N ARG A 60 0.58 3.77 2.82
CA ARG A 60 1.60 3.82 3.87
C ARG A 60 1.87 2.43 4.40
N ILE A 61 3.16 2.08 4.45
CA ILE A 61 3.65 0.80 4.94
C ILE A 61 4.35 1.05 6.27
N GLY A 62 4.10 0.23 7.28
CA GLY A 62 4.80 0.29 8.56
C GLY A 62 5.39 -1.05 8.92
N ASN A 63 6.70 -1.10 9.09
CA ASN A 63 7.51 -2.10 9.82
C ASN A 63 8.98 -1.83 9.49
N TYR A 64 9.81 -1.62 10.51
CA TYR A 64 11.22 -1.26 10.35
C TYR A 64 12.02 -2.33 9.59
N ASP A 65 12.00 -3.57 10.10
CA ASP A 65 12.86 -4.64 9.61
C ASP A 65 12.51 -4.99 8.16
N PHE A 66 11.21 -5.09 7.86
CA PHE A 66 10.71 -5.29 6.51
C PHE A 66 11.19 -4.19 5.56
N LEU A 67 10.99 -2.93 5.93
CA LEU A 67 11.31 -1.83 5.05
C LEU A 67 12.82 -1.69 4.81
N TYR A 68 13.63 -1.99 5.82
CA TYR A 68 15.09 -2.03 5.69
C TYR A 68 15.52 -3.11 4.69
N ASP A 69 14.97 -4.32 4.81
CA ASP A 69 15.28 -5.46 3.94
C ASP A 69 14.70 -5.28 2.53
N PHE A 70 13.52 -4.67 2.40
CA PHE A 70 12.90 -4.31 1.12
C PHE A 70 13.81 -3.37 0.32
N CYS A 71 14.46 -2.42 1.00
CA CYS A 71 15.45 -1.51 0.40
C CYS A 71 16.87 -2.11 0.29
N GLU A 72 17.03 -3.42 0.50
CA GLU A 72 18.30 -4.15 0.39
C GLU A 72 19.39 -3.57 1.32
N GLY A 73 19.00 -2.96 2.44
CA GLY A 73 19.90 -2.28 3.38
C GLY A 73 20.60 -1.03 2.80
N LYS A 74 20.22 -0.56 1.60
CA LYS A 74 20.84 0.59 0.91
C LYS A 74 20.41 1.94 1.47
N ALA A 75 19.20 2.00 2.01
CA ALA A 75 18.76 3.13 2.78
C ALA A 75 19.71 3.29 3.97
N LYS A 76 20.28 4.49 4.17
CA LYS A 76 21.17 4.80 5.31
C LYS A 76 20.63 6.04 6.03
N PHE A 77 19.77 5.83 7.01
CA PHE A 77 19.32 6.91 7.90
C PHE A 77 20.15 7.02 9.16
N ALA A 78 20.27 8.24 9.67
CA ALA A 78 20.93 8.49 10.96
C ALA A 78 20.09 7.95 12.12
N ASN A 79 18.77 7.85 11.94
CA ASN A 79 17.82 7.38 12.96
C ASN A 79 17.03 6.15 12.47
N LYS A 80 16.98 5.09 13.29
CA LYS A 80 16.14 3.91 13.03
C LYS A 80 14.65 4.25 12.98
N ALA A 81 14.20 5.26 13.72
CA ALA A 81 12.81 5.71 13.70
C ALA A 81 12.35 6.16 12.29
N THR A 82 13.27 6.63 11.43
CA THR A 82 12.95 7.05 10.07
C THR A 82 12.47 5.90 9.17
N TYR A 83 12.78 4.65 9.53
CA TYR A 83 12.36 3.46 8.80
C TYR A 83 11.07 2.83 9.33
N SER A 84 10.48 3.35 10.42
CA SER A 84 9.29 2.70 10.99
C SER A 84 8.09 2.73 10.04
N SER A 85 8.09 3.65 9.07
CA SER A 85 7.09 3.72 8.01
C SER A 85 7.64 4.33 6.73
N ALA A 86 7.04 3.96 5.60
CA ALA A 86 7.29 4.54 4.30
C ALA A 86 5.97 4.87 3.59
N GLU A 87 5.98 5.93 2.79
CA GLU A 87 4.84 6.38 2.01
C GLU A 87 5.07 6.11 0.53
N PHE A 88 4.24 5.24 -0.05
CA PHE A 88 4.21 5.02 -1.48
C PHE A 88 3.39 6.13 -2.13
N SER A 89 4.09 7.03 -2.81
CA SER A 89 3.59 8.29 -3.35
C SER A 89 3.75 8.35 -4.87
N HIS A 90 3.00 9.26 -5.49
CA HIS A 90 2.98 9.46 -6.95
C HIS A 90 2.71 8.16 -7.74
N PRO A 91 1.68 7.38 -7.36
CA PRO A 91 1.40 6.10 -7.99
C PRO A 91 0.93 6.29 -9.44
N ARG A 92 1.67 5.71 -10.38
CA ARG A 92 1.27 5.53 -11.78
C ARG A 92 0.72 4.13 -11.98
N LYS A 93 -0.57 4.02 -12.26
CA LYS A 93 -1.22 2.75 -12.61
C LYS A 93 -0.61 2.16 -13.89
N LEU A 94 -0.12 0.93 -13.81
CA LEU A 94 0.48 0.18 -14.92
C LEU A 94 -0.52 -0.78 -15.56
N SER A 95 -1.27 -1.52 -14.74
CA SER A 95 -2.21 -2.54 -15.21
C SER A 95 -3.31 -2.81 -14.20
N VAL A 96 -4.46 -3.27 -14.68
CA VAL A 96 -5.54 -3.81 -13.85
C VAL A 96 -6.00 -5.13 -14.46
N THR A 97 -6.04 -6.19 -13.66
CA THR A 97 -6.50 -7.52 -14.09
C THR A 97 -7.39 -8.14 -13.04
N THR A 98 -8.47 -8.78 -13.44
CA THR A 98 -9.37 -9.49 -12.51
C THR A 98 -9.15 -10.98 -12.66
N ASP A 99 -8.94 -11.69 -11.55
CA ASP A 99 -8.79 -13.14 -11.55
C ASP A 99 -10.14 -13.87 -11.64
N LYS A 100 -10.10 -15.20 -11.76
CA LYS A 100 -11.30 -16.04 -11.89
C LYS A 100 -12.15 -16.06 -10.61
N GLN A 101 -11.59 -15.63 -9.49
CA GLN A 101 -12.19 -15.59 -8.16
C GLN A 101 -12.77 -14.20 -7.83
N GLY A 102 -12.69 -13.26 -8.78
CA GLY A 102 -13.19 -11.90 -8.67
C GLY A 102 -12.26 -10.95 -7.88
N VAL A 103 -10.99 -11.30 -7.70
CA VAL A 103 -9.97 -10.42 -7.11
C VAL A 103 -9.40 -9.52 -8.19
N VAL A 104 -9.50 -8.21 -7.96
CA VAL A 104 -8.92 -7.17 -8.80
C VAL A 104 -7.47 -6.95 -8.37
N ASN A 105 -6.55 -7.12 -9.31
CA ASN A 105 -5.12 -6.90 -9.16
C ASN A 105 -4.77 -5.60 -9.87
N SER A 106 -4.54 -4.54 -9.10
CA SER A 106 -4.17 -3.22 -9.61
C SER A 106 -2.69 -2.97 -9.34
N THR A 107 -1.89 -2.85 -10.39
CA THR A 107 -0.43 -2.65 -10.31
C THR A 107 -0.09 -1.18 -10.54
N TYR A 108 0.75 -0.62 -9.68
CA TYR A 108 1.22 0.75 -9.72
C TYR A 108 2.74 0.79 -9.63
N GLU A 109 3.36 1.69 -10.37
CA GLU A 109 4.74 2.11 -10.16
C GLU A 109 4.72 3.45 -9.42
N GLY A 110 5.55 3.62 -8.40
CA GLY A 110 5.58 4.86 -7.64
C GLY A 110 6.84 4.97 -6.80
N THR A 111 6.90 6.04 -6.03
CA THR A 111 8.06 6.35 -5.19
C THR A 111 7.75 5.97 -3.76
N LEU A 112 8.48 4.99 -3.22
CA LEU A 112 8.47 4.68 -1.81
C LEU A 112 9.38 5.66 -1.07
N VAL A 113 8.77 6.57 -0.32
CA VAL A 113 9.42 7.68 0.37
C VAL A 113 9.54 7.37 1.85
N PHE A 114 10.75 7.53 2.36
CA PHE A 114 11.10 7.44 3.77
C PHE A 114 11.54 8.83 4.21
N GLN A 115 10.78 9.44 5.11
CA GLN A 115 11.03 10.82 5.50
C GLN A 115 10.80 11.02 6.99
N SER A 116 11.75 11.69 7.65
CA SER A 116 11.62 12.19 9.01
C SER A 116 12.49 13.43 9.16
N ASP A 117 11.92 14.58 9.51
CA ASP A 117 12.56 15.88 9.77
C ASP A 117 13.76 16.27 8.87
N LYS A 118 14.93 15.65 9.07
CA LYS A 118 16.21 15.94 8.40
C LYS A 118 16.65 14.85 7.42
N ASP A 119 16.02 13.69 7.47
CA ASP A 119 16.38 12.50 6.73
C ASP A 119 15.35 12.23 5.62
N TYR A 120 15.84 12.04 4.39
CA TYR A 120 15.04 11.68 3.23
C TYR A 120 15.73 10.58 2.42
N TYR A 121 14.99 9.53 2.10
CA TYR A 121 15.40 8.49 1.16
C TYR A 121 14.19 8.05 0.35
N SER A 122 14.42 7.69 -0.90
CA SER A 122 13.35 7.23 -1.76
C SER A 122 13.85 6.19 -2.75
N VAL A 123 13.00 5.20 -3.04
CA VAL A 123 13.22 4.19 -4.07
C VAL A 123 11.99 4.05 -4.94
N ILE A 124 12.18 3.61 -6.18
CA ILE A 124 11.05 3.31 -7.05
C ILE A 124 10.62 1.86 -6.79
N ALA A 125 9.36 1.68 -6.45
CA ALA A 125 8.75 0.39 -6.19
C ALA A 125 7.58 0.15 -7.13
N VAL A 126 7.31 -1.12 -7.39
CA VAL A 126 6.10 -1.57 -8.08
C VAL A 126 5.27 -2.32 -7.06
N ILE A 127 4.00 -1.92 -6.90
CA ILE A 127 3.08 -2.48 -5.92
C ILE A 127 1.82 -2.95 -6.65
N THR A 128 1.42 -4.20 -6.43
CA THR A 128 0.14 -4.74 -6.86
C THR A 128 -0.77 -4.88 -5.65
N LEU A 129 -1.89 -4.17 -5.68
CA LEU A 129 -2.94 -4.27 -4.67
C LEU A 129 -3.95 -5.33 -5.11
N LEU A 130 -4.25 -6.27 -4.21
CA LEU A 130 -5.23 -7.33 -4.43
C LEU A 130 -6.50 -6.99 -3.65
N GLN A 131 -7.59 -6.72 -4.36
CA GLN A 131 -8.85 -6.28 -3.77
C GLN A 131 -10.00 -7.20 -4.18
N LYS A 132 -10.85 -7.55 -3.22
CA LYS A 132 -12.11 -8.27 -3.46
C LYS A 132 -13.25 -7.41 -2.94
N GLY A 133 -13.99 -6.78 -3.86
CA GLY A 133 -14.88 -5.67 -3.50
C GLY A 133 -14.10 -4.55 -2.81
N ASP A 134 -14.60 -4.04 -1.69
CA ASP A 134 -13.97 -2.94 -0.93
C ASP A 134 -12.91 -3.41 0.08
N THR A 135 -12.50 -4.68 0.00
CA THR A 135 -11.54 -5.28 0.93
C THR A 135 -10.24 -5.60 0.24
N MET A 136 -9.15 -5.03 0.76
CA MET A 136 -7.79 -5.40 0.39
C MET A 136 -7.46 -6.74 1.06
N VAL A 137 -7.19 -7.76 0.23
CA VAL A 137 -6.94 -9.14 0.67
C VAL A 137 -5.46 -9.50 0.57
N GLY A 138 -4.69 -8.75 -0.22
CA GLY A 138 -3.27 -8.96 -0.40
C GLY A 138 -2.54 -7.78 -1.01
N VAL A 139 -1.23 -7.80 -0.87
CA VAL A 139 -0.31 -6.86 -1.53
C VAL A 139 0.84 -7.67 -2.09
N LYS A 140 1.29 -7.35 -3.30
CA LYS A 140 2.59 -7.76 -3.81
C LYS A 140 3.43 -6.54 -4.06
N MET A 141 4.73 -6.64 -3.87
CA MET A 141 5.64 -5.53 -4.13
C MET A 141 7.06 -5.99 -4.42
N HIS A 142 7.73 -5.25 -5.29
CA HIS A 142 9.14 -5.42 -5.57
C HIS A 142 9.77 -4.05 -5.87
N LEU A 143 11.09 -3.96 -5.76
CA LEU A 143 11.82 -2.79 -6.26
C LEU A 143 11.79 -2.79 -7.78
N LYS A 144 11.69 -1.62 -8.40
CA LYS A 144 11.73 -1.51 -9.86
C LYS A 144 13.01 -2.09 -10.44
N ASP A 145 14.13 -1.87 -9.75
CA ASP A 145 15.45 -2.32 -10.19
C ASP A 145 15.76 -3.78 -9.80
N ASN A 146 14.90 -4.43 -9.01
CA ASN A 146 15.05 -5.83 -8.61
C ASN A 146 13.72 -6.58 -8.70
N VAL A 147 13.35 -6.97 -9.92
CA VAL A 147 12.12 -7.74 -10.21
C VAL A 147 12.22 -9.20 -9.76
N ARG A 148 13.43 -9.71 -9.51
CA ARG A 148 13.65 -11.10 -9.06
C ARG A 148 13.39 -11.32 -7.58
N ARG A 149 13.15 -10.24 -6.84
CA ARG A 149 12.87 -10.24 -5.41
C ARG A 149 11.50 -9.63 -5.16
N GLU A 150 10.48 -10.49 -5.08
CA GLU A 150 9.08 -10.08 -4.90
C GLU A 150 8.59 -10.46 -3.50
N TYR A 151 7.97 -9.52 -2.81
CA TYR A 151 7.28 -9.75 -1.56
C TYR A 151 5.79 -9.88 -1.82
N ALA A 152 5.15 -10.87 -1.20
CA ALA A 152 3.71 -11.07 -1.24
C ALA A 152 3.15 -11.18 0.19
N PHE A 153 2.00 -10.56 0.41
CA PHE A 153 1.36 -10.48 1.70
C PHE A 153 -0.10 -10.88 1.59
N SER A 154 -0.55 -11.73 2.50
CA SER A 154 -1.98 -11.92 2.80
C SER A 154 -2.37 -11.00 3.93
N LEU A 155 -3.53 -10.35 3.80
CA LEU A 155 -3.98 -9.31 4.71
C LEU A 155 -5.25 -9.72 5.43
N LYS A 156 -5.37 -9.25 6.68
CA LYS A 156 -6.60 -9.31 7.46
C LYS A 156 -6.95 -7.94 8.04
N PRO A 157 -8.23 -7.66 8.33
CA PRO A 157 -8.62 -6.44 9.01
C PRO A 157 -7.88 -6.27 10.35
N ASN A 158 -7.46 -5.05 10.68
CA ASN A 158 -7.03 -4.73 12.03
C ASN A 158 -8.28 -4.79 12.94
N SER A 159 -8.27 -5.69 13.93
CA SER A 159 -9.43 -5.98 14.78
C SER A 159 -9.75 -4.85 15.76
#